data_AF-A0A2P6PX46-F1
#
_entry.id   AF-A0A2P6PX46-F1
#
_cell.length_a   1.000
_cell.length_b   1.000
_cell.length_c   1.000
_cell.angle_alpha   90.00
_cell.angle_beta   90.00
_cell.angle_gamma   90.00
#
_symmetry.space_group_name_H-M   'P 1'
#
loop_
_entity.id
_entity.type
_entity.pdbx_description
1 polymer ?
#
loop_
_entity_poly.entity_id
_entity_poly.type
_entity_poly.pdbx_seq_one_letter_code
_entity_poly.pdbx_strand_id
1 'polypeptide(L)'
;MMKGVGGPLLCIGDLLSDVGESDASAPPQHHEPSASASISTSTSQNPDLTNLFQENYEQLNEALAGTDHSWAALTLKLCGALETANKLVKTTNSNVTLLSEKVGDLEEVIKRADSAIAAARVVHASLNEKEGSLIGNQNIN
;
A
#
# COMPACT_ATOMS: atom_id res chain seq x y z
N MET A 1 32.57 -18.54 -61.90
CA MET A 1 31.76 -19.34 -60.96
C MET A 1 31.88 -18.70 -59.58
N MET A 2 30.86 -18.00 -59.10
CA MET A 2 30.85 -17.38 -57.77
C MET A 2 30.14 -18.34 -56.82
N LYS A 3 30.91 -19.15 -56.07
CA LYS A 3 30.38 -19.87 -54.92
C LYS A 3 30.33 -18.90 -53.74
N GLY A 4 29.19 -18.23 -53.57
CA GLY A 4 28.86 -17.56 -52.32
C GLY A 4 28.60 -18.64 -51.27
N VAL A 5 29.54 -18.84 -50.35
CA VAL A 5 29.39 -19.77 -49.24
C VAL A 5 28.47 -19.11 -48.21
N GLY A 6 27.22 -19.53 -48.16
CA GLY A 6 26.30 -19.16 -47.08
C GLY A 6 26.76 -19.83 -45.79
N GLY A 7 27.21 -19.02 -44.83
CA GLY A 7 27.51 -19.51 -43.48
C GLY A 7 26.26 -20.05 -42.78
N PRO A 8 26.43 -20.79 -41.67
CA PRO A 8 25.31 -21.27 -40.86
C PRO A 8 24.46 -20.09 -40.39
N LEU A 9 23.13 -20.19 -40.59
CA LEU A 9 22.20 -19.24 -40.01
C LEU A 9 22.26 -19.40 -38.48
N LEU A 10 22.58 -18.32 -37.78
CA LEU A 10 22.51 -18.28 -36.32
C LEU A 10 21.09 -18.64 -35.88
N CYS A 11 20.98 -19.54 -34.91
CA CYS A 11 19.67 -19.93 -34.40
C CYS A 11 19.08 -18.76 -33.61
N ILE A 12 17.74 -18.68 -33.54
CA ILE A 12 17.07 -17.73 -32.63
C ILE A 12 17.64 -17.84 -31.19
N GLY A 13 18.10 -19.04 -30.79
CA GLY A 13 18.76 -19.26 -29.49
C GLY A 13 20.09 -18.51 -29.30
N ASP A 14 20.88 -18.32 -30.35
CA ASP A 14 22.15 -17.57 -30.28
C ASP A 14 21.89 -16.08 -30.05
N LEU A 15 20.80 -15.56 -30.65
CA LEU A 15 20.39 -14.16 -30.54
C LEU A 15 19.82 -13.81 -29.16
N LEU A 16 19.20 -14.77 -28.48
CA LEU A 16 18.55 -14.55 -27.18
C LEU A 16 19.47 -14.80 -25.97
N SER A 17 20.72 -15.25 -26.20
CA SER A 17 21.66 -15.56 -25.12
C SER A 17 22.13 -14.31 -24.35
N ASP A 18 22.24 -13.15 -25.01
CA ASP A 18 22.66 -11.88 -24.38
C ASP A 18 21.56 -11.19 -23.53
N VAL A 19 20.30 -11.64 -23.62
CA VAL A 19 19.15 -11.04 -22.92
C VAL A 19 19.01 -11.52 -21.46
N GLY A 20 19.98 -12.29 -20.95
CA GLY A 20 19.98 -12.82 -19.58
C GLY A 20 21.17 -12.40 -18.71
N GLU A 21 22.28 -11.91 -19.27
CA GLU A 21 23.48 -11.56 -18.50
C GLU A 21 23.46 -10.08 -18.10
N SER A 22 22.62 -9.76 -17.11
CA SER A 22 22.85 -8.58 -16.29
C SER A 22 23.97 -8.91 -15.31
N ASP A 23 25.11 -8.26 -15.52
CA ASP A 23 26.34 -8.27 -14.73
C ASP A 23 26.07 -8.43 -13.21
N ALA A 24 26.21 -9.67 -12.73
CA ALA A 24 26.32 -9.97 -11.31
C ALA A 24 27.79 -9.87 -10.91
N SER A 25 28.32 -8.65 -10.82
CA SER A 25 29.61 -8.44 -10.19
C SER A 25 29.67 -7.21 -9.25
N ALA A 26 30.12 -7.54 -8.03
CA ALA A 26 30.61 -6.73 -6.90
C ALA A 26 29.60 -6.21 -5.82
N PRO A 27 29.87 -6.52 -4.52
CA PRO A 27 29.14 -5.96 -3.39
C PRO A 27 29.73 -4.60 -2.95
N PRO A 28 28.91 -3.58 -2.60
CA PRO A 28 29.38 -2.42 -1.87
C PRO A 28 29.19 -2.59 -0.35
N GLN A 29 30.16 -2.03 0.36
CA GLN A 29 30.36 -2.10 1.80
C GLN A 29 29.32 -1.31 2.61
N HIS A 30 29.21 -1.70 3.88
CA HIS A 30 28.53 -1.02 4.99
C HIS A 30 28.60 0.52 4.96
N HIS A 31 27.45 1.16 5.18
CA HIS A 31 27.31 2.35 6.03
C HIS A 31 25.88 2.46 6.57
N GLU A 32 25.75 2.43 7.90
CA GLU A 32 24.59 2.96 8.62
C GLU A 32 24.62 4.49 8.51
N PRO A 33 23.46 5.17 8.37
CA PRO A 33 23.12 6.08 9.46
C PRO A 33 21.61 6.21 9.75
N SER A 34 21.30 6.15 11.05
CA SER A 34 20.38 7.02 11.81
C SER A 34 19.11 7.58 11.16
N ALA A 35 18.01 7.33 11.87
CA ALA A 35 16.66 7.83 11.69
C ALA A 35 16.56 9.36 11.47
N SER A 36 15.77 9.72 10.45
CA SER A 36 14.85 10.86 10.48
C SER A 36 13.74 10.60 9.47
N ALA A 37 12.57 10.22 9.99
CA ALA A 37 11.37 9.98 9.20
C ALA A 37 10.87 11.30 8.62
N SER A 38 11.28 11.62 7.39
CA SER A 38 10.61 12.62 6.58
C SER A 38 9.36 12.00 5.99
N ILE A 39 8.19 12.42 6.49
CA ILE A 39 6.89 12.11 5.90
C ILE A 39 6.84 12.85 4.56
N SER A 40 7.35 12.21 3.52
CA SER A 40 7.14 12.64 2.15
C SER A 40 5.67 12.40 1.83
N THR A 41 4.87 13.46 1.94
CA THR A 41 3.55 13.55 1.30
C THR A 41 3.80 13.69 -0.20
N SER A 42 4.24 12.60 -0.84
CA SER A 42 4.15 12.50 -2.29
C SER A 42 2.66 12.54 -2.60
N THR A 43 2.21 13.66 -3.14
CA THR A 43 0.90 13.76 -3.78
C THR A 43 0.94 12.81 -4.96
N SER A 44 0.62 11.55 -4.71
CA SER A 44 0.53 10.51 -5.71
C SER A 44 -0.59 10.93 -6.64
N GLN A 45 -0.22 11.46 -7.80
CA GLN A 45 -1.10 11.46 -8.96
C GLN A 45 -1.44 9.99 -9.18
N ASN A 46 -2.53 9.51 -8.59
CA ASN A 46 -2.99 8.15 -8.82
C ASN A 46 -3.34 8.11 -10.30
N PRO A 47 -2.57 7.39 -11.14
CA PRO A 47 -2.97 7.24 -12.52
C PRO A 47 -4.33 6.53 -12.49
N ASP A 48 -5.25 6.98 -13.33
CA ASP A 48 -6.49 6.25 -13.56
C ASP A 48 -6.13 4.93 -14.25
N LEU A 49 -5.83 3.92 -13.43
CA LEU A 49 -5.36 2.60 -13.85
C LEU A 49 -6.36 1.93 -14.78
N THR A 50 -7.66 2.21 -14.62
CA THR A 50 -8.71 1.69 -15.48
C THR A 50 -8.58 2.27 -16.88
N ASN A 51 -8.45 3.59 -16.99
CA ASN A 51 -8.26 4.25 -18.28
C ASN A 51 -6.93 3.86 -18.94
N LEU A 52 -5.84 3.80 -18.17
CA LEU A 52 -4.53 3.40 -18.68
C LEU A 52 -4.54 1.96 -19.20
N PHE A 53 -5.15 1.04 -18.46
CA PHE A 53 -5.28 -0.35 -18.89
C PHE A 53 -6.11 -0.46 -20.17
N GLN A 54 -7.25 0.20 -20.23
CA GLN A 54 -8.15 0.17 -21.38
C GLN A 54 -7.46 0.71 -22.65
N GLU A 55 -6.80 1.87 -22.55
CA GLU A 55 -6.09 2.49 -23.68
C GLU A 55 -4.96 1.60 -24.21
N ASN A 56 -4.15 1.01 -23.32
CA ASN A 56 -3.04 0.14 -23.74
C ASN A 56 -3.55 -1.19 -24.32
N TYR A 57 -4.70 -1.68 -23.85
CA TYR A 57 -5.33 -2.88 -24.39
C TYR A 57 -5.87 -2.67 -25.80
N GLU A 58 -6.51 -1.53 -26.06
CA GLU A 58 -6.97 -1.15 -27.40
C GLU A 58 -5.79 -1.00 -28.37
N GLN A 59 -4.74 -0.28 -27.97
CA GLN A 59 -3.51 -0.14 -28.77
C GLN A 59 -2.83 -1.49 -29.01
N LEU A 60 -2.83 -2.40 -28.04
CA LEU A 60 -2.27 -3.74 -28.20
C LEU A 60 -3.04 -4.54 -29.26
N ASN A 61 -4.38 -4.50 -29.23
CA ASN A 61 -5.21 -5.18 -30.22
C ASN A 61 -4.96 -4.64 -31.63
N GLU A 62 -4.77 -3.33 -31.78
CA GLU A 62 -4.41 -2.71 -33.05
C GLU A 62 -3.02 -3.17 -33.53
N ALA A 63 -2.02 -3.15 -32.66
CA ALA A 63 -0.66 -3.60 -32.97
C ALA A 63 -0.60 -5.09 -33.36
N LEU A 64 -1.42 -5.94 -32.72
CA LEU A 64 -1.53 -7.37 -33.03
C LEU A 64 -2.23 -7.64 -34.38
N ALA A 65 -3.15 -6.77 -34.78
CA ALA A 65 -3.82 -6.86 -36.09
C ALA A 65 -2.97 -6.27 -37.22
N GLY A 66 -2.06 -5.34 -36.89
CA GLY A 66 -1.12 -4.72 -37.81
C GLY A 66 0.18 -5.51 -37.98
N THR A 67 1.16 -4.87 -38.62
CA THR A 67 2.53 -5.38 -38.78
C THR A 67 3.51 -4.82 -37.75
N ASP A 68 3.06 -3.89 -36.90
CA ASP A 68 3.91 -3.15 -35.99
C ASP A 68 4.36 -4.01 -34.80
N HIS A 69 5.64 -3.96 -34.49
CA HIS A 69 6.24 -4.75 -33.40
C HIS A 69 6.11 -4.05 -32.03
N SER A 70 5.26 -3.02 -31.94
CA SER A 70 4.94 -2.29 -30.70
C SER A 70 4.18 -3.15 -29.68
N TRP A 71 3.61 -4.28 -30.10
CA TRP A 71 2.86 -5.20 -29.24
C TRP A 71 3.65 -5.65 -28.01
N ALA A 72 4.97 -5.84 -28.14
CA ALA A 72 5.82 -6.24 -27.01
C ALA A 72 5.89 -5.14 -25.95
N ALA A 73 6.10 -3.88 -26.36
CA ALA A 73 6.14 -2.74 -25.45
C ALA A 73 4.77 -2.48 -24.81
N LEU A 74 3.68 -2.61 -25.56
CA LEU A 74 2.31 -2.45 -25.07
C LEU A 74 1.94 -3.55 -24.06
N THR A 75 2.38 -4.78 -24.30
CA THR A 75 2.22 -5.89 -23.34
C THR A 75 2.93 -5.58 -22.03
N LEU A 76 4.17 -5.07 -22.07
CA LEU A 76 4.89 -4.67 -20.87
C LEU A 76 4.19 -3.53 -20.12
N LYS A 77 3.62 -2.55 -20.83
CA LYS A 77 2.83 -1.47 -20.21
C LYS A 77 1.59 -2.00 -19.50
N LEU A 78 0.86 -2.95 -20.09
CA LEU A 78 -0.29 -3.60 -19.44
C LEU A 78 0.13 -4.38 -18.21
N CYS A 79 1.23 -5.14 -18.27
CA CYS A 79 1.79 -5.82 -17.11
C CYS A 79 2.15 -4.84 -15.98
N GLY A 80 2.77 -3.70 -16.30
CA GLY A 80 3.09 -2.66 -15.32
C GLY A 80 1.85 -2.01 -14.70
N ALA A 81 0.81 -1.77 -15.50
CA ALA A 81 -0.48 -1.27 -15.02
C ALA A 81 -1.13 -2.26 -14.04
N LEU A 82 -1.16 -3.54 -14.39
CA LEU A 82 -1.67 -4.60 -13.51
C LEU A 82 -0.85 -4.77 -12.24
N GLU A 83 0.47 -4.67 -12.31
CA GLU A 83 1.34 -4.73 -11.14
C GLU A 83 1.06 -3.56 -10.18
N THR A 84 0.87 -2.36 -10.74
CA THR A 84 0.51 -1.16 -9.98
C THR A 84 -0.85 -1.33 -9.31
N ALA A 85 -1.84 -1.87 -10.03
CA ALA A 85 -3.16 -2.17 -9.48
C ALA A 85 -3.08 -3.21 -8.34
N ASN A 86 -2.29 -4.27 -8.52
CA ASN A 86 -2.07 -5.28 -7.48
C ASN A 86 -1.40 -4.69 -6.23
N LYS A 87 -0.40 -3.81 -6.39
CA LYS A 87 0.22 -3.08 -5.28
C LYS A 87 -0.80 -2.20 -4.55
N LEU A 88 -1.62 -1.46 -5.30
CA LEU A 88 -2.66 -0.60 -4.74
C LEU A 88 -3.67 -1.39 -3.90
N VAL A 89 -4.16 -2.52 -4.40
CA VAL A 89 -5.08 -3.41 -3.66
C VAL A 89 -4.42 -3.93 -2.39
N LYS A 90 -3.17 -4.42 -2.47
CA LYS A 90 -2.43 -4.92 -1.30
C LYS A 90 -2.23 -3.85 -0.23
N THR A 91 -1.77 -2.66 -0.63
CA THR A 91 -1.57 -1.54 0.29
C THR A 91 -2.88 -1.09 0.92
N THR A 92 -3.95 -0.99 0.13
CA THR A 92 -5.28 -0.62 0.63
C THR A 92 -5.79 -1.65 1.64
N ASN A 93 -5.68 -2.94 1.35
CA ASN A 93 -6.12 -4.00 2.26
C ASN A 93 -5.31 -4.01 3.57
N SER A 94 -4.01 -3.78 3.50
CA SER A 94 -3.15 -3.63 4.67
C SER A 94 -3.57 -2.42 5.52
N ASN A 95 -3.84 -1.29 4.88
CA ASN A 95 -4.27 -0.07 5.56
C ASN A 95 -5.66 -0.21 6.20
N VAL A 96 -6.60 -0.86 5.51
CA VAL A 96 -7.94 -1.15 6.05
C VAL A 96 -7.87 -2.07 7.26
N THR A 97 -7.03 -3.11 7.20
CA THR A 97 -6.79 -4.00 8.34
C THR A 97 -6.23 -3.23 9.54
N LEU A 98 -5.19 -2.40 9.33
CA LEU A 98 -4.60 -1.57 10.38
C LEU A 98 -5.60 -0.57 10.96
N LEU A 99 -6.41 0.05 10.10
CA LEU A 99 -7.46 0.97 10.54
C LEU A 99 -8.51 0.26 11.41
N SER A 100 -8.91 -0.95 11.02
CA SER A 100 -9.84 -1.78 11.81
C SER A 100 -9.29 -2.10 13.19
N GLU A 101 -8.00 -2.44 13.30
CA GLU A 101 -7.32 -2.68 14.58
C GLU A 101 -7.35 -1.41 15.45
N LYS A 102 -6.99 -0.25 14.87
CA LYS A 102 -7.00 1.04 15.59
C LYS A 102 -8.40 1.45 16.06
N VAL A 103 -9.44 1.16 15.28
CA VAL A 103 -10.83 1.39 15.70
C VAL A 103 -11.20 0.47 16.87
N GLY A 104 -10.75 -0.79 16.87
CA GLY A 104 -10.90 -1.70 18.00
C GLY A 104 -10.23 -1.19 19.28
N ASP A 105 -8.98 -0.75 19.19
CA ASP A 105 -8.24 -0.14 20.30
C ASP A 105 -9.02 1.05 20.90
N LEU A 106 -9.58 1.90 20.03
CA LEU A 106 -10.33 3.08 20.44
C LEU A 106 -11.65 2.72 21.13
N GLU A 107 -12.34 1.67 20.67
CA GLU A 107 -13.56 1.17 21.30
C GLU A 107 -13.29 0.69 22.74
N GLU A 108 -12.17 0.01 22.99
CA GLU A 108 -11.80 -0.40 24.35
C GLU A 108 -11.52 0.81 25.26
N VAL A 109 -10.87 1.84 24.73
CA VAL A 109 -10.62 3.09 25.47
C VAL A 109 -11.94 3.77 25.85
N ILE A 110 -12.91 3.82 24.94
CA ILE A 110 -14.25 4.38 25.21
C ILE A 110 -14.96 3.59 26.30
N LYS A 111 -14.98 2.24 26.22
CA LYS A 111 -15.59 1.40 27.27
C LYS A 111 -14.98 1.63 28.65
N ARG A 112 -13.65 1.83 28.71
CA ARG A 112 -12.94 2.19 29.95
C ARG A 112 -13.35 3.57 30.46
N ALA A 113 -13.45 4.55 29.56
CA ALA A 113 -13.89 5.89 29.91
C ALA A 113 -15.32 5.90 30.47
N ASP A 114 -16.25 5.19 29.82
CA ASP A 114 -17.64 5.06 30.28
C ASP A 114 -17.72 4.41 31.67
N SER A 115 -16.92 3.37 31.90
CA SER A 115 -16.83 2.70 33.21
C SER A 115 -16.32 3.65 34.30
N ALA A 116 -15.31 4.48 33.99
CA ALA A 116 -14.79 5.47 34.93
C ALA A 116 -15.80 6.59 35.22
N ILE A 117 -16.55 7.04 34.21
CA ILE A 117 -17.63 8.02 34.36
C ILE A 117 -18.75 7.45 35.25
N ALA A 118 -19.14 6.19 35.03
CA ALA A 118 -20.15 5.53 35.85
C ALA A 118 -19.69 5.44 37.32
N ALA A 119 -18.45 5.02 37.56
CA ALA A 119 -17.88 4.97 38.91
C ALA A 119 -17.81 6.35 39.58
N ALA A 120 -17.38 7.38 38.84
CA ALA A 120 -17.32 8.74 39.35
C ALA A 120 -18.71 9.29 39.74
N ARG A 121 -19.74 8.98 38.93
CA ARG A 121 -21.14 9.34 39.25
C ARG A 121 -21.63 8.71 40.54
N VAL A 122 -21.28 7.44 40.80
CA VAL A 122 -21.64 6.75 42.06
C VAL A 122 -21.00 7.44 43.27
N VAL A 123 -19.69 7.71 43.20
CA VAL A 123 -18.98 8.39 44.30
C VAL A 123 -19.56 9.77 44.58
N HIS A 124 -19.85 10.54 43.52
CA HIS A 124 -20.45 11.86 43.65
C HIS A 124 -21.86 11.82 44.29
N ALA A 125 -22.69 10.85 43.91
CA ALA A 125 -24.02 10.66 44.52
C ALA A 125 -23.90 10.34 46.02
N SER A 126 -23.02 9.42 46.41
CA SER A 126 -22.81 9.06 47.83
C SER A 126 -22.27 10.22 48.67
N LEU A 127 -21.46 11.12 48.09
CA LEU A 127 -20.90 12.27 48.79
C LEU A 127 -21.99 13.32 49.08
N ASN A 128 -22.88 13.58 48.12
CA ASN A 128 -24.02 14.48 48.30
C ASN A 128 -25.04 13.96 49.35
N GLU A 129 -25.30 12.65 49.41
CA GLU A 129 -26.15 12.06 50.45
C GLU A 129 -25.56 12.25 51.86
N LYS A 130 -24.24 12.11 51.98
CA LYS A 130 -23.53 12.29 53.25
C LYS A 130 -23.55 13.76 53.70
N GLU A 131 -23.41 14.71 52.77
CA GLU A 131 -23.46 16.16 53.05
C GLU A 131 -24.87 16.63 53.44
N GLY A 132 -25.92 16.14 52.76
CA GLY A 132 -27.32 16.41 53.16
C GLY A 132 -27.67 15.88 54.55
N SER A 133 -27.14 14.71 54.93
CA SER A 133 -27.29 14.13 56.27
C SER A 133 -26.57 14.95 57.35
N LEU A 134 -25.39 15.53 57.05
CA LEU A 134 -24.64 16.36 57.99
C LEU A 134 -25.28 17.73 58.25
N ILE A 135 -25.96 18.32 57.25
CA ILE A 135 -26.63 19.62 57.40
C ILE A 135 -27.97 19.49 58.14
N GLY A 136 -28.71 18.39 57.95
CA GLY A 136 -29.99 18.15 58.65
C GLY A 136 -29.87 17.98 60.17
N ASN A 137 -28.71 17.55 60.66
CA ASN A 137 -28.46 17.34 62.09
C ASN A 137 -28.00 18.60 62.84
N GLN A 138 -27.78 19.73 62.15
CA GLN A 138 -27.32 20.98 62.78
C GLN A 138 -28.46 21.97 63.10
N ASN A 139 -29.72 21.63 62.81
CA ASN A 139 -30.88 22.54 62.98
C ASN A 139 -31.88 22.09 64.05
N ILE A 140 -31.39 21.36 65.06
CA ILE A 140 -32.19 20.88 66.21
C ILE A 140 -31.47 21.32 67.48
N ASN A 141 -31.71 22.56 67.92
CA ASN A 141 -31.45 23.00 69.28
C ASN A 141 -32.47 24.06 69.71
#